data_AF-R5M2U2-F1
#
_entry.id   AF-R5M2U2-F1
#
_cell.length_a   1.000
_cell.length_b   1.000
_cell.length_c   1.000
_cell.angle_alpha   90.00
_cell.angle_beta   90.00
_cell.angle_gamma   90.00
#
_symmetry.space_group_name_H-M   'P 1'
#
loop_
_entity.id
_entity.type
_entity.pdbx_description
1 polymer ?
#
loop_
_entity_poly.entity_id
_entity_poly.type
_entity_poly.pdbx_seq_one_letter_code
_entity_poly.pdbx_strand_id
1 'polypeptide(L)'
;MKKLIFALIGALTILTPFAVKATTSRFYEAEYMKYTWNRVTEDNIKFYQQARVYREQGTNNHVYCIEPFTGLNDSKDYYSTITPENLTKEQVERVSQIAHFGYNYKDHYDMKWYAISQIMIWRTVKPNADFYFTNKLNGNRITLLEDEKNQIESLIKEYNTLPSFSNNIYNIVKDETLTIEDNNNVINTYKTTSDKVIIEGNKIQFKNLNLGENIITFEKTDTYYNKPLIFYQAAGTQNLLMTGDMEPKTFELKIIVKETEIKINKLDKDTNSNENLGKAKLEGAIYQLYDSNMTEITKLIIDETHQSTIKNLKYGKYFLKEIKAGEGYELDNTIYSFELTKENPNIELNLYNQIIKANIIIYKKYLLDDTQKPEENISFNIYDENDHLIKTITTNELGIAEVTLNYGKYKVEQITTTTGYDTIETFEIVIENNEEQTFNLLNHKIKVPYTSSYKQSLIMKILSILLLYIINV
;
A
#
# COMPACT_ATOMS: atom_id res chain seq x y z
N MET A 1 -12.29 8.73 26.28
CA MET A 1 -12.57 10.14 25.94
C MET A 1 -13.54 10.18 24.77
N LYS A 2 -14.55 11.05 24.87
CA LYS A 2 -15.82 10.96 24.15
C LYS A 2 -15.70 11.29 22.64
N LYS A 3 -16.46 10.52 21.85
CA LYS A 3 -16.79 10.74 20.43
C LYS A 3 -17.47 12.11 20.26
N LEU A 4 -16.97 12.94 19.34
CA LEU A 4 -17.65 14.15 18.87
C LEU A 4 -18.20 13.88 17.46
N ILE A 5 -19.51 13.60 17.44
CA ILE A 5 -20.33 13.61 16.22
C ILE A 5 -20.80 15.05 16.05
N PHE A 6 -20.40 15.72 14.97
CA PHE A 6 -20.98 16.99 14.58
C PHE A 6 -22.34 16.74 13.93
N ALA A 7 -23.41 16.98 14.69
CA ALA A 7 -24.78 17.04 14.19
C ALA A 7 -25.02 18.43 13.59
N LEU A 8 -25.42 18.47 12.32
CA LEU A 8 -25.92 19.67 11.64
C LEU A 8 -27.25 20.06 12.29
N ILE A 9 -27.28 21.18 13.02
CA ILE A 9 -28.51 21.74 13.58
C ILE A 9 -29.20 22.54 12.47
N GLY A 10 -30.25 21.95 11.90
CA GLY A 10 -31.22 22.68 11.08
C GLY A 10 -32.05 23.61 11.97
N ALA A 11 -31.69 24.89 11.98
CA ALA A 11 -32.53 25.93 12.55
C ALA A 11 -33.69 26.23 11.57
N LEU A 12 -34.86 25.68 11.87
CA LEU A 12 -36.11 26.02 11.18
C LEU A 12 -36.57 27.40 11.66
N THR A 13 -36.07 28.46 11.02
CA THR A 13 -36.57 29.82 11.24
C THR A 13 -37.92 29.97 10.56
N ILE A 14 -38.93 30.34 11.35
CA ILE A 14 -40.26 30.74 10.89
C ILE A 14 -40.10 32.00 10.01
N LEU A 15 -40.11 31.80 8.69
CA LEU A 15 -40.13 32.88 7.70
C LEU A 15 -41.53 33.49 7.67
N THR A 16 -41.70 34.65 8.30
CA THR A 16 -42.75 35.59 7.86
C THR A 16 -42.47 35.93 6.40
N PRO A 17 -43.47 35.96 5.50
CA PRO A 17 -43.24 36.30 4.10
C PRO A 17 -42.85 37.77 4.00
N PHE A 18 -41.56 38.06 4.07
CA PHE A 18 -41.04 39.29 3.51
C PHE A 18 -41.29 39.20 2.02
N ALA A 19 -42.20 40.04 1.52
CA ALA A 19 -42.29 40.31 0.10
C ALA A 19 -40.97 40.98 -0.31
N VAL A 20 -39.98 40.16 -0.67
CA VAL A 20 -38.81 40.61 -1.42
C VAL A 20 -39.37 41.07 -2.75
N LYS A 21 -39.57 42.38 -2.92
CA LYS A 21 -39.76 42.94 -4.25
C LYS A 21 -38.49 42.58 -5.02
N ALA A 22 -38.60 41.63 -5.95
CA ALA A 22 -37.52 41.34 -6.87
C ALA A 22 -37.12 42.67 -7.53
N THR A 23 -35.87 43.08 -7.38
CA THR A 23 -35.34 44.25 -8.06
C THR A 23 -35.48 43.98 -9.55
N THR A 24 -36.33 44.75 -10.22
CA THR A 24 -36.49 44.64 -11.67
C THR A 24 -35.47 45.53 -12.36
N SER A 25 -34.91 45.05 -13.47
CA SER A 25 -34.00 45.83 -14.33
C SER A 25 -34.66 46.12 -15.66
N ARG A 26 -34.29 47.24 -16.27
CA ARG A 26 -34.70 47.60 -17.63
C ARG A 26 -33.48 47.73 -18.51
N PHE A 27 -33.65 47.48 -19.79
CA PHE A 27 -32.57 47.49 -20.76
C PHE A 27 -32.97 48.31 -21.98
N TYR A 28 -31.99 48.82 -22.72
CA TYR A 28 -32.22 49.58 -23.93
C TYR A 28 -31.21 49.21 -25.02
N GLU A 29 -31.57 49.48 -26.27
CA GLU A 29 -30.65 49.39 -27.40
C GLU A 29 -29.76 50.64 -27.37
N ALA A 30 -28.45 50.44 -27.20
CA ALA A 30 -27.50 51.53 -27.06
C ALA A 30 -26.82 51.81 -28.42
N GLU A 31 -25.49 51.76 -28.47
CA GLU A 31 -24.75 52.07 -29.69
C GLU A 31 -24.84 50.98 -30.76
N TYR A 32 -24.89 51.43 -32.02
CA TYR A 32 -24.64 50.59 -33.18
C TYR A 32 -23.13 50.41 -33.38
N MET A 33 -22.72 49.17 -33.62
CA MET A 33 -21.35 48.85 -33.97
C MET A 33 -21.16 48.95 -35.50
N LYS A 34 -19.90 49.18 -35.93
CA LYS A 34 -19.52 49.22 -37.34
C LYS A 34 -19.71 47.90 -38.10
N TYR A 35 -20.02 46.82 -37.38
CA TYR A 35 -20.20 45.48 -37.93
C TYR A 35 -21.65 45.26 -38.37
N THR A 36 -21.85 44.44 -39.40
CA THR A 36 -23.18 43.96 -39.82
C THR A 36 -23.16 42.44 -39.89
N TRP A 37 -24.28 41.81 -39.57
CA TRP A 37 -24.42 40.37 -39.69
C TRP A 37 -25.80 40.00 -40.23
N ASN A 38 -25.87 38.79 -40.75
CA ASN A 38 -27.11 38.15 -41.14
C ASN A 38 -27.29 36.88 -40.30
N ARG A 39 -28.54 36.45 -40.20
CA ARG A 39 -28.88 35.12 -39.69
C ARG A 39 -29.90 34.44 -40.59
N VAL A 40 -29.79 33.12 -40.74
CA VAL A 40 -30.75 32.29 -41.46
C VAL A 40 -31.31 31.26 -40.50
N THR A 41 -32.64 31.19 -40.36
CA THR A 41 -33.30 30.16 -39.54
C THR A 41 -33.28 28.80 -40.26
N GLU A 42 -33.62 27.74 -39.53
CA GLU A 42 -33.86 26.41 -40.09
C GLU A 42 -34.87 26.44 -41.25
N ASP A 43 -35.90 27.27 -41.13
CA ASP A 43 -36.94 27.46 -42.16
C ASP A 43 -36.50 28.36 -43.34
N ASN A 44 -35.19 28.60 -43.50
CA ASN A 44 -34.62 29.48 -44.53
C ASN A 44 -35.07 30.96 -44.47
N ILE A 45 -35.55 31.42 -43.32
CA ILE A 45 -35.91 32.83 -43.13
C ILE A 45 -34.64 33.64 -42.88
N LYS A 46 -34.37 34.62 -43.74
CA LYS A 46 -33.19 35.50 -43.65
C LYS A 46 -33.53 36.77 -42.88
N PHE A 47 -32.71 37.08 -41.88
CA PHE A 47 -32.77 38.34 -41.14
C PHE A 47 -31.45 39.10 -41.32
N TYR A 48 -31.56 40.42 -41.42
CA TYR A 48 -30.43 41.34 -41.60
C TYR A 48 -30.44 42.32 -40.44
N GLN A 49 -29.29 42.50 -39.78
CA GLN A 49 -29.22 43.39 -38.63
C GLN A 49 -27.86 44.07 -38.57
N GLN A 50 -27.88 45.37 -38.30
CA GLN A 50 -26.67 46.06 -37.86
C GLN A 50 -26.38 45.70 -36.41
N ALA A 51 -25.11 45.46 -36.15
CA ALA A 51 -24.65 45.11 -34.83
C ALA A 51 -24.97 46.19 -33.81
N ARG A 52 -25.46 45.81 -32.62
CA ARG A 52 -25.78 46.76 -31.54
C ARG A 52 -25.48 46.20 -30.16
N VAL A 53 -25.19 47.10 -29.23
CA VAL A 53 -24.95 46.79 -27.82
C VAL A 53 -26.24 46.99 -27.04
N TYR A 54 -26.52 46.10 -26.08
CA TYR A 54 -27.62 46.26 -25.14
C TYR A 54 -27.06 46.65 -23.77
N ARG A 55 -27.73 47.58 -23.09
CA ARG A 55 -27.26 48.12 -21.81
C ARG A 55 -28.38 48.17 -20.77
N GLU A 56 -28.01 47.95 -19.52
CA GLU A 56 -28.89 48.14 -18.37
C GLU A 56 -29.12 49.64 -18.13
N GLN A 57 -30.36 50.05 -17.93
CA GLN A 57 -30.72 51.42 -17.58
C GLN A 57 -30.20 51.75 -16.17
N GLY A 58 -29.55 52.90 -16.00
CA GLY A 58 -29.01 53.37 -14.72
C GLY A 58 -27.54 52.99 -14.50
N THR A 59 -27.19 51.70 -14.58
CA THR A 59 -25.79 51.24 -14.38
C THR A 59 -24.94 51.35 -15.65
N ASN A 60 -25.60 51.36 -16.81
CA ASN A 60 -24.97 51.31 -18.13
C ASN A 60 -24.15 50.04 -18.41
N ASN A 61 -24.35 48.98 -17.62
CA ASN A 61 -23.70 47.68 -17.79
C ASN A 61 -24.11 47.05 -19.12
N HIS A 62 -23.15 46.45 -19.83
CA HIS A 62 -23.44 45.73 -21.06
C HIS A 62 -24.07 44.36 -20.77
N VAL A 63 -24.94 43.92 -21.67
CA VAL A 63 -25.57 42.59 -21.62
C VAL A 63 -25.69 41.99 -23.02
N TYR A 64 -25.62 40.67 -23.11
CA TYR A 64 -25.77 39.92 -24.35
C TYR A 64 -27.20 39.46 -24.55
N CYS A 65 -27.68 39.48 -25.79
CA CYS A 65 -28.93 38.83 -26.19
C CYS A 65 -28.75 37.31 -26.21
N ILE A 66 -29.66 36.57 -25.59
CA ILE A 66 -29.69 35.10 -25.65
C ILE A 66 -30.89 34.56 -26.46
N GLU A 67 -31.69 35.45 -27.06
CA GLU A 67 -32.85 35.12 -27.89
C GLU A 67 -32.80 35.87 -29.24
N PRO A 68 -31.98 35.40 -30.20
CA PRO A 68 -31.63 36.16 -31.41
C PRO A 68 -32.82 36.55 -32.31
N PHE A 69 -33.97 35.89 -32.17
CA PHE A 69 -35.15 36.13 -33.00
C PHE A 69 -36.21 37.02 -32.32
N THR A 70 -35.95 37.46 -31.10
CA THR A 70 -36.85 38.33 -30.33
C THR A 70 -36.25 39.73 -30.24
N GLY A 71 -37.09 40.76 -30.38
CA GLY A 71 -36.66 42.15 -30.21
C GLY A 71 -36.57 42.58 -28.74
N LEU A 72 -35.75 43.59 -28.46
CA LEU A 72 -35.79 44.27 -27.16
C LEU A 72 -37.04 45.18 -27.08
N ASN A 73 -37.69 45.19 -25.93
CA ASN A 73 -38.70 46.17 -25.56
C ASN A 73 -38.21 46.89 -24.30
N ASP A 74 -37.80 48.14 -24.44
CA ASP A 74 -37.18 48.95 -23.39
C ASP A 74 -38.14 49.36 -22.25
N SER A 75 -39.43 49.10 -22.43
CA SER A 75 -40.48 49.35 -21.45
C SER A 75 -40.77 48.13 -20.57
N LYS A 76 -40.08 47.00 -20.78
CA LYS A 76 -40.26 45.77 -20.00
C LYS A 76 -39.34 45.71 -18.79
N ASP A 77 -39.93 45.31 -17.67
CA ASP A 77 -39.22 44.97 -16.44
C ASP A 77 -38.77 43.52 -16.48
N TYR A 78 -37.47 43.30 -16.30
CA TYR A 78 -36.85 41.98 -16.24
C TYR A 78 -36.63 41.53 -14.81
N TYR A 79 -36.75 40.23 -14.58
CA TYR A 79 -36.30 39.57 -13.35
C TYR A 79 -34.95 38.87 -13.59
N SER A 80 -34.09 38.87 -12.57
CA SER A 80 -32.79 38.20 -12.61
C SER A 80 -32.89 36.73 -12.15
N THR A 81 -32.11 35.85 -12.75
CA THR A 81 -31.95 34.44 -12.36
C THR A 81 -30.53 33.96 -12.68
N ILE A 82 -30.09 32.90 -12.00
CA ILE A 82 -28.86 32.15 -12.32
C ILE A 82 -29.17 30.82 -13.05
N THR A 83 -30.45 30.45 -13.15
CA THR A 83 -30.94 29.23 -13.80
C THR A 83 -32.03 29.60 -14.81
N PRO A 84 -31.64 30.05 -16.02
CA PRO A 84 -32.62 30.47 -17.03
C PRO A 84 -33.40 29.26 -17.57
N GLU A 85 -34.73 29.37 -17.63
CA GLU A 85 -35.62 28.29 -18.10
C GLU A 85 -35.51 27.98 -19.61
N ASN A 86 -34.98 28.91 -20.41
CA ASN A 86 -34.98 28.82 -21.87
C ASN A 86 -33.72 28.20 -22.48
N LEU A 87 -32.77 27.73 -21.66
CA LEU A 87 -31.49 27.15 -22.08
C LEU A 87 -31.22 25.81 -21.39
N THR A 88 -30.54 24.88 -22.09
CA THR A 88 -30.03 23.66 -21.46
C THR A 88 -28.86 23.96 -20.52
N LYS A 89 -28.52 23.05 -19.60
CA LYS A 89 -27.37 23.22 -18.70
C LYS A 89 -26.05 23.44 -19.47
N GLU A 90 -25.84 22.69 -20.56
CA GLU A 90 -24.67 22.83 -21.43
C GLU A 90 -24.64 24.20 -22.12
N GLN A 91 -25.79 24.69 -22.60
CA GLN A 91 -25.89 26.02 -23.17
C GLN A 91 -25.60 27.10 -22.13
N VAL A 92 -26.14 26.98 -20.91
CA VAL A 92 -25.88 27.91 -19.80
C VAL A 92 -24.39 27.96 -19.49
N GLU A 93 -23.73 26.82 -19.32
CA GLU A 93 -22.29 26.77 -19.07
C GLU A 93 -21.51 27.45 -20.21
N ARG A 94 -21.84 27.10 -21.45
CA ARG A 94 -21.13 27.60 -22.63
C ARG A 94 -21.31 29.10 -22.86
N VAL A 95 -22.53 29.63 -22.75
CA VAL A 95 -22.75 31.09 -22.91
C VAL A 95 -22.15 31.87 -21.75
N SER A 96 -22.11 31.30 -20.54
CA SER A 96 -21.47 31.91 -19.38
C SER A 96 -19.97 32.06 -19.61
N GLN A 97 -19.33 30.99 -20.09
CA GLN A 97 -17.91 31.00 -20.46
C GLN A 97 -17.60 32.02 -21.56
N ILE A 98 -18.42 32.09 -22.62
CA ILE A 98 -18.26 33.09 -23.68
C ILE A 98 -18.40 34.51 -23.14
N ALA A 99 -19.41 34.78 -22.31
CA ALA A 99 -19.62 36.10 -21.73
C ALA A 99 -18.50 36.50 -20.76
N HIS A 100 -17.98 35.55 -19.98
CA HIS A 100 -16.90 35.78 -19.03
C HIS A 100 -15.58 36.10 -19.72
N PHE A 101 -15.14 35.27 -20.68
CA PHE A 101 -13.86 35.44 -21.40
C PHE A 101 -13.96 36.39 -22.60
N GLY A 102 -15.16 36.89 -22.89
CA GLY A 102 -15.46 37.77 -24.01
C GLY A 102 -15.07 39.21 -23.74
N TYR A 103 -16.04 40.13 -23.94
CA TYR A 103 -15.82 41.56 -23.78
C TYR A 103 -15.48 41.94 -22.34
N ASN A 104 -14.52 42.85 -22.17
CA ASN A 104 -13.98 43.35 -20.91
C ASN A 104 -13.20 42.33 -20.05
N TYR A 105 -12.98 41.11 -20.52
CA TYR A 105 -12.07 40.18 -19.85
C TYR A 105 -10.63 40.59 -20.07
N LYS A 106 -9.89 40.91 -19.01
CA LYS A 106 -8.49 41.37 -19.09
C LYS A 106 -8.32 42.45 -20.17
N ASP A 107 -7.62 42.17 -21.26
CA ASP A 107 -7.33 43.12 -22.36
C ASP A 107 -8.42 43.21 -23.45
N HIS A 108 -9.57 42.55 -23.28
CA HIS A 108 -10.65 42.48 -24.27
C HIS A 108 -11.59 43.71 -24.29
N TYR A 109 -11.06 44.93 -24.26
CA TYR A 109 -11.87 46.17 -24.14
C TYR A 109 -12.45 46.72 -25.45
N ASP A 110 -11.95 46.28 -26.61
CA ASP A 110 -12.48 46.74 -27.91
C ASP A 110 -13.85 46.11 -28.21
N MET A 111 -14.77 46.89 -28.78
CA MET A 111 -16.13 46.45 -29.15
C MET A 111 -16.17 45.23 -30.08
N LYS A 112 -15.08 44.92 -30.79
CA LYS A 112 -14.96 43.66 -31.54
C LYS A 112 -15.20 42.44 -30.65
N TRP A 113 -14.75 42.46 -29.40
CA TRP A 113 -14.93 41.37 -28.45
C TRP A 113 -16.40 41.19 -28.08
N TYR A 114 -17.14 42.29 -27.90
CA TYR A 114 -18.59 42.23 -27.70
C TYR A 114 -19.27 41.62 -28.94
N ALA A 115 -18.93 42.09 -30.14
CA ALA A 115 -19.53 41.62 -31.39
C ALA A 115 -19.33 40.12 -31.61
N ILE A 116 -18.10 39.61 -31.43
CA ILE A 116 -17.83 38.17 -31.62
C ILE A 116 -18.45 37.33 -30.51
N SER A 117 -18.41 37.78 -29.26
CA SER A 117 -19.05 37.08 -28.13
C SER A 117 -20.56 36.95 -28.34
N GLN A 118 -21.21 38.00 -28.83
CA GLN A 118 -22.64 37.96 -29.15
C GLN A 118 -22.97 36.92 -30.24
N ILE A 119 -22.15 36.84 -31.29
CA ILE A 119 -22.31 35.83 -32.35
C ILE A 119 -22.07 34.42 -31.82
N MET A 120 -21.04 34.22 -30.99
CA MET A 120 -20.75 32.93 -30.36
C MET A 120 -21.91 32.48 -29.46
N ILE A 121 -22.46 33.38 -28.64
CA ILE A 121 -23.64 33.12 -27.81
C ILE A 121 -24.84 32.69 -28.67
N TRP A 122 -25.12 33.40 -29.76
CA TRP A 122 -26.24 33.05 -30.64
C TRP A 122 -26.08 31.70 -31.31
N ARG A 123 -24.86 31.36 -31.74
CA ARG A 123 -24.54 30.03 -32.28
C ARG A 123 -24.72 28.94 -31.22
N THR A 124 -24.48 29.23 -29.94
CA THR A 124 -24.74 28.30 -28.83
C THR A 124 -26.23 28.13 -28.53
N VAL A 125 -27.00 29.22 -28.44
CA VAL A 125 -28.43 29.16 -28.07
C VAL A 125 -29.32 28.68 -29.21
N LYS A 126 -28.90 28.84 -30.47
CA LYS A 126 -29.60 28.41 -31.69
C LYS A 126 -28.64 27.69 -32.65
N PRO A 127 -28.20 26.46 -32.33
CA PRO A 127 -27.18 25.75 -33.09
C PRO A 127 -27.56 25.42 -34.54
N ASN A 128 -28.85 25.35 -34.83
CA ASN A 128 -29.35 25.04 -36.17
C ASN A 128 -29.52 26.28 -37.07
N ALA A 129 -29.35 27.50 -36.52
CA ALA A 129 -29.40 28.73 -37.30
C ALA A 129 -27.99 29.16 -37.74
N ASP A 130 -27.85 29.67 -38.96
CA ASP A 130 -26.56 30.15 -39.49
C ASP A 130 -26.39 31.64 -39.22
N PHE A 131 -25.53 31.99 -38.25
CA PHE A 131 -25.14 33.36 -37.93
C PHE A 131 -23.77 33.71 -38.54
N TYR A 132 -23.69 34.78 -39.33
CA TYR A 132 -22.44 35.20 -39.98
C TYR A 132 -22.35 36.70 -40.25
N PHE A 133 -21.12 37.22 -40.32
CA PHE A 133 -20.86 38.62 -40.66
C PHE A 133 -21.01 38.89 -42.15
N THR A 134 -21.36 40.13 -42.48
CA THR A 134 -21.48 40.62 -43.85
C THR A 134 -20.72 41.93 -44.05
N ASN A 135 -20.31 42.20 -45.30
CA ASN A 135 -19.56 43.42 -45.63
C ASN A 135 -20.37 44.72 -45.56
N LYS A 136 -21.70 44.61 -45.58
CA LYS A 136 -22.68 45.68 -45.38
C LYS A 136 -24.01 45.06 -44.99
N LEU A 137 -24.98 45.89 -44.59
CA LEU A 137 -26.35 45.42 -44.33
C LEU A 137 -26.92 44.75 -45.59
N ASN A 138 -27.44 43.52 -45.45
CA ASN A 138 -27.87 42.69 -46.59
C ASN A 138 -26.76 42.47 -47.64
N GLY A 139 -25.51 42.39 -47.18
CA GLY A 139 -24.32 42.17 -48.00
C GLY A 139 -23.92 40.69 -48.11
N ASN A 140 -22.74 40.48 -48.69
CA ASN A 140 -22.15 39.15 -48.84
C ASN A 140 -21.51 38.69 -47.53
N ARG A 141 -21.57 37.38 -47.25
CA ARG A 141 -20.88 36.74 -46.12
C ARG A 141 -19.39 37.03 -46.18
N ILE A 142 -18.81 37.38 -45.03
CA ILE A 142 -17.37 37.58 -44.87
C ILE A 142 -16.87 36.81 -43.64
N THR A 143 -15.58 36.47 -43.66
CA THR A 143 -14.85 36.01 -42.48
C THR A 143 -14.38 37.24 -41.71
N LEU A 144 -14.74 37.33 -40.44
CA LEU A 144 -14.42 38.47 -39.60
C LEU A 144 -14.35 38.02 -38.13
N LEU A 145 -13.39 38.58 -37.39
CA LEU A 145 -13.16 38.31 -35.96
C LEU A 145 -12.82 36.85 -35.62
N GLU A 146 -12.22 36.11 -36.55
CA GLU A 146 -11.89 34.70 -36.32
C GLU A 146 -10.74 34.54 -35.31
N ASP A 147 -9.77 35.47 -35.29
CA ASP A 147 -8.69 35.47 -34.30
C ASP A 147 -9.22 35.72 -32.89
N GLU A 148 -10.12 36.69 -32.72
CA GLU A 148 -10.78 36.96 -31.43
C GLU A 148 -11.64 35.78 -30.98
N LYS A 149 -12.39 35.16 -31.90
CA LYS A 149 -13.13 33.93 -31.60
C LYS A 149 -12.19 32.84 -31.09
N ASN A 150 -11.08 32.59 -31.80
CA ASN A 150 -10.11 31.56 -31.43
C ASN A 150 -9.46 31.84 -30.07
N GLN A 151 -9.22 33.12 -29.74
CA GLN A 151 -8.72 33.51 -28.42
C GLN A 151 -9.73 33.22 -27.31
N ILE A 152 -11.01 33.55 -27.48
CA ILE A 152 -12.07 33.17 -26.52
C ILE A 152 -12.13 31.65 -26.38
N GLU A 153 -12.13 30.90 -27.48
CA GLU A 153 -12.14 29.42 -27.44
C GLU A 153 -10.93 28.86 -26.69
N SER A 154 -9.76 29.46 -26.88
CA SER A 154 -8.53 29.04 -26.18
C SER A 154 -8.65 29.26 -24.67
N LEU A 155 -9.15 30.42 -24.23
CA LEU A 155 -9.38 30.71 -22.82
C LEU A 155 -10.40 29.75 -22.20
N ILE A 156 -11.49 29.48 -22.92
CA ILE A 156 -12.51 28.53 -22.48
C ILE A 156 -11.91 27.12 -22.35
N LYS A 157 -11.13 26.69 -23.35
CA LYS A 157 -10.45 25.40 -23.33
C LYS A 157 -9.48 25.29 -22.15
N GLU A 158 -8.67 26.32 -21.90
CA GLU A 158 -7.73 26.38 -20.78
C GLU A 158 -8.46 26.34 -19.43
N TYR A 159 -9.54 27.09 -19.27
CA TYR A 159 -10.38 27.05 -18.08
C TYR A 159 -10.96 25.65 -17.85
N ASN A 160 -11.39 25.00 -18.93
CA ASN A 160 -12.04 23.70 -18.86
C ASN A 160 -11.11 22.51 -18.69
N THR A 161 -9.81 22.68 -18.98
CA THR A 161 -8.82 21.60 -18.91
C THR A 161 -8.59 21.18 -17.46
N LEU A 162 -8.81 19.89 -17.18
CA LEU A 162 -8.50 19.27 -15.90
C LEU A 162 -7.04 18.78 -15.87
N PRO A 163 -6.41 18.66 -14.69
CA PRO A 163 -5.16 17.93 -14.55
C PRO A 163 -5.23 16.51 -15.14
N SER A 164 -4.12 16.03 -15.69
CA SER A 164 -4.09 14.73 -16.39
C SER A 164 -4.41 13.52 -15.50
N PHE A 165 -4.41 13.71 -14.18
CA PHE A 165 -4.68 12.67 -13.17
C PHE A 165 -6.06 12.78 -12.51
N SER A 166 -6.91 13.74 -12.88
CA SER A 166 -8.15 14.05 -12.12
C SER A 166 -9.14 12.89 -11.97
N ASN A 167 -9.08 11.86 -12.82
CA ASN A 167 -9.96 10.70 -12.75
C ASN A 167 -9.28 9.44 -12.20
N ASN A 168 -8.03 9.56 -11.74
CA ASN A 168 -7.26 8.41 -11.27
C ASN A 168 -7.56 8.09 -9.80
N ILE A 169 -7.42 6.81 -9.46
CA ILE A 169 -7.43 6.33 -8.07
C ILE A 169 -6.03 5.84 -7.75
N TYR A 170 -5.44 6.37 -6.69
CA TYR A 170 -4.10 5.99 -6.24
C TYR A 170 -4.20 5.06 -5.03
N ASN A 171 -3.34 4.05 -4.99
CA ASN A 171 -3.19 3.16 -3.85
C ASN A 171 -1.76 3.27 -3.37
N ILE A 172 -1.57 3.62 -2.09
CA ILE A 172 -0.25 3.76 -1.49
C ILE A 172 -0.19 3.02 -0.16
N VAL A 173 1.03 2.76 0.29
CA VAL A 173 1.25 2.19 1.62
C VAL A 173 1.31 3.32 2.65
N LYS A 174 0.91 3.04 3.88
CA LYS A 174 1.03 3.97 5.00
C LYS A 174 2.45 4.56 5.07
N ASP A 175 2.53 5.85 5.40
CA ASP A 175 3.75 6.65 5.48
C ASP A 175 4.48 6.90 4.14
N GLU A 176 3.95 6.36 3.03
CA GLU A 176 4.45 6.70 1.70
C GLU A 176 4.03 8.12 1.30
N THR A 177 4.96 8.84 0.68
CA THR A 177 4.67 10.12 0.02
C THR A 177 4.32 9.89 -1.44
N LEU A 178 3.10 10.27 -1.83
CA LEU A 178 2.67 10.21 -3.23
C LEU A 178 3.04 11.51 -3.95
N THR A 179 3.72 11.41 -5.10
CA THR A 179 4.00 12.54 -5.98
C THR A 179 3.45 12.26 -7.36
N ILE A 180 2.69 13.21 -7.92
CA ILE A 180 2.07 13.08 -9.24
C ILE A 180 2.45 14.30 -10.08
N GLU A 181 2.74 14.07 -11.36
CA GLU A 181 2.96 15.11 -12.35
C GLU A 181 1.71 15.32 -13.21
N ASP A 182 1.36 16.58 -13.44
CA ASP A 182 0.28 16.98 -14.34
C ASP A 182 0.84 17.24 -15.75
N ASN A 183 0.55 16.32 -16.67
CA ASN A 183 0.95 16.46 -18.07
C ASN A 183 0.18 17.57 -18.81
N ASN A 184 -0.96 18.02 -18.26
CA ASN A 184 -1.72 19.14 -18.82
C ASN A 184 -1.22 20.49 -18.28
N ASN A 185 -0.32 20.51 -17.29
CA ASN A 185 0.27 21.72 -16.70
C ASN A 185 -0.75 22.75 -16.19
N VAL A 186 -1.88 22.31 -15.63
CA VAL A 186 -2.95 23.16 -15.11
C VAL A 186 -3.15 23.05 -13.60
N ILE A 187 -2.53 22.09 -12.91
CA ILE A 187 -2.70 21.89 -11.45
C ILE A 187 -2.37 23.12 -10.60
N ASN A 188 -1.42 23.95 -11.02
CA ASN A 188 -1.09 25.22 -10.36
C ASN A 188 -2.24 26.26 -10.39
N THR A 189 -3.22 26.07 -11.28
CA THR A 189 -4.43 26.92 -11.33
C THR A 189 -5.52 26.46 -10.37
N TYR A 190 -5.34 25.30 -9.72
CA TYR A 190 -6.24 24.76 -8.71
C TYR A 190 -5.73 25.02 -7.30
N LYS A 191 -6.66 25.07 -6.35
CA LYS A 191 -6.40 25.20 -4.92
C LYS A 191 -7.13 24.09 -4.16
N THR A 192 -6.67 23.79 -2.96
CA THR A 192 -7.35 22.89 -2.03
C THR A 192 -7.21 23.44 -0.61
N THR A 193 -8.16 23.12 0.26
CA THR A 193 -8.11 23.44 1.69
C THR A 193 -7.36 22.39 2.50
N SER A 194 -6.97 21.27 1.88
CA SER A 194 -6.22 20.21 2.55
C SER A 194 -4.80 20.64 2.87
N ASP A 195 -4.43 20.55 4.15
CA ASP A 195 -3.07 20.75 4.67
C ASP A 195 -2.10 19.60 4.30
N LYS A 196 -2.63 18.54 3.69
CA LYS A 196 -1.88 17.33 3.28
C LYS A 196 -1.27 17.44 1.88
N VAL A 197 -1.50 18.56 1.21
CA VAL A 197 -1.19 18.77 -0.20
C VAL A 197 -0.20 19.89 -0.37
N ILE A 198 0.83 19.63 -1.19
CA ILE A 198 1.79 20.63 -1.64
C ILE A 198 1.74 20.65 -3.17
N ILE A 199 1.55 21.83 -3.75
CA ILE A 199 1.56 22.04 -5.20
C ILE A 199 2.79 22.86 -5.56
N GLU A 200 3.65 22.32 -6.41
CA GLU A 200 4.91 22.93 -6.87
C GLU A 200 4.99 22.84 -8.39
N GLY A 201 4.67 23.95 -9.07
CA GLY A 201 4.62 23.98 -10.54
C GLY A 201 3.56 23.00 -11.08
N ASN A 202 3.98 22.07 -11.93
CA ASN A 202 3.11 21.02 -12.49
C ASN A 202 3.05 19.75 -11.62
N LYS A 203 3.63 19.74 -10.42
CA LYS A 203 3.67 18.59 -9.53
C LYS A 203 2.84 18.81 -8.29
N ILE A 204 2.27 17.71 -7.79
CA ILE A 204 1.55 17.66 -6.54
C ILE A 204 2.11 16.55 -5.65
N GLN A 205 2.23 16.84 -4.36
CA GLN A 205 2.73 15.92 -3.36
C GLN A 205 1.72 15.78 -2.21
N PHE A 206 1.48 14.54 -1.79
CA PHE A 206 0.58 14.20 -0.69
C PHE A 206 1.37 13.61 0.48
N LYS A 207 1.12 14.12 1.69
CA LYS A 207 1.80 13.69 2.92
C LYS A 207 0.79 13.45 4.04
N ASN A 208 1.15 12.63 5.03
CA ASN A 208 0.36 12.41 6.25
C ASN A 208 -1.10 12.01 5.97
N LEU A 209 -1.33 11.21 4.92
CA LEU A 209 -2.66 10.71 4.58
C LEU A 209 -3.15 9.73 5.64
N ASN A 210 -4.46 9.72 5.89
CA ASN A 210 -5.05 8.82 6.87
C ASN A 210 -5.14 7.41 6.30
N LEU A 211 -5.16 6.39 7.16
CA LEU A 211 -5.45 5.03 6.72
C LEU A 211 -6.86 4.95 6.10
N GLY A 212 -7.00 4.20 5.01
CA GLY A 212 -8.25 4.08 4.26
C GLY A 212 -8.39 5.12 3.16
N GLU A 213 -9.64 5.52 2.90
CA GLU A 213 -9.97 6.42 1.79
C GLU A 213 -9.75 7.89 2.16
N ASN A 214 -8.96 8.58 1.35
CA ASN A 214 -8.76 10.03 1.41
C ASN A 214 -9.33 10.62 0.12
N ILE A 215 -10.30 11.53 0.24
CA ILE A 215 -10.86 12.31 -0.86
C ILE A 215 -10.38 13.74 -0.70
N ILE A 216 -9.73 14.26 -1.73
CA ILE A 216 -9.21 15.63 -1.74
C ILE A 216 -9.88 16.38 -2.88
N THR A 217 -10.61 17.43 -2.52
CA THR A 217 -11.28 18.32 -3.48
C THR A 217 -10.34 19.44 -3.89
N PHE A 218 -10.28 19.68 -5.19
CA PHE A 218 -9.55 20.77 -5.81
C PHE A 218 -10.53 21.71 -6.50
N GLU A 219 -10.25 23.01 -6.44
CA GLU A 219 -11.11 24.06 -6.98
C GLU A 219 -10.29 25.06 -7.79
N LYS A 220 -10.76 25.39 -8.99
CA LYS A 220 -10.27 26.46 -9.85
C LYS A 220 -11.36 27.52 -9.99
N THR A 221 -10.98 28.77 -9.77
CA THR A 221 -11.88 29.93 -9.85
C THR A 221 -11.31 31.00 -10.78
N ASP A 222 -12.19 31.72 -11.46
CA ASP A 222 -11.86 32.99 -12.15
C ASP A 222 -12.87 34.05 -11.69
N THR A 223 -12.42 34.92 -10.77
CA THR A 223 -13.23 35.95 -10.07
C THR A 223 -12.90 37.38 -10.54
N TYR A 224 -12.58 37.52 -11.82
CA TYR A 224 -12.12 38.78 -12.40
C TYR A 224 -13.10 39.97 -12.21
N TYR A 225 -14.41 39.74 -12.28
CA TYR A 225 -15.43 40.78 -12.25
C TYR A 225 -15.94 41.11 -10.84
N ASN A 226 -15.69 40.25 -9.85
CA ASN A 226 -16.16 40.39 -8.46
C ASN A 226 -17.69 40.58 -8.37
N LYS A 227 -18.43 39.91 -9.26
CA LYS A 227 -19.89 39.93 -9.32
C LYS A 227 -20.40 38.65 -9.98
N PRO A 228 -21.60 38.16 -9.61
CA PRO A 228 -22.15 36.96 -10.24
C PRO A 228 -22.52 37.21 -11.71
N LEU A 229 -22.45 36.14 -12.49
CA LEU A 229 -23.02 36.09 -13.83
C LEU A 229 -24.56 35.93 -13.72
N ILE A 230 -25.30 36.80 -14.40
CA ILE A 230 -26.76 36.92 -14.21
C ILE A 230 -27.49 36.83 -15.54
N PHE A 231 -28.55 36.04 -15.58
CA PHE A 231 -29.53 36.02 -16.66
C PHE A 231 -30.73 36.90 -16.32
N TYR A 232 -31.23 37.64 -17.28
CA TYR A 232 -32.42 38.47 -17.16
C TYR A 232 -33.51 37.95 -18.08
N GLN A 233 -34.71 37.75 -17.53
CA GLN A 233 -35.84 37.20 -18.28
C GLN A 233 -37.08 38.10 -18.21
N ALA A 234 -37.83 38.17 -19.32
CA ALA A 234 -39.09 38.89 -19.40
C ALA A 234 -39.95 38.39 -20.57
N ALA A 235 -41.27 38.28 -20.35
CA ALA A 235 -42.20 37.87 -21.40
C ALA A 235 -42.40 38.98 -22.46
N GLY A 236 -42.42 38.58 -23.74
CA GLY A 236 -42.66 39.48 -24.87
C GLY A 236 -41.47 40.38 -25.23
N THR A 237 -40.27 40.02 -24.79
CA THR A 237 -39.01 40.66 -25.17
C THR A 237 -37.86 39.65 -25.06
N GLN A 238 -36.72 39.92 -25.68
CA GLN A 238 -35.56 39.01 -25.65
C GLN A 238 -35.02 38.85 -24.23
N ASN A 239 -34.66 37.63 -23.83
CA ASN A 239 -33.88 37.39 -22.62
C ASN A 239 -32.41 37.82 -22.81
N LEU A 240 -31.74 38.18 -21.70
CA LEU A 240 -30.41 38.79 -21.70
C LEU A 240 -29.46 38.10 -20.70
N LEU A 241 -28.15 38.23 -20.94
CA LEU A 241 -27.07 37.70 -20.09
C LEU A 241 -26.08 38.82 -19.75
N MET A 242 -25.85 39.07 -18.47
CA MET A 242 -24.80 39.96 -17.99
C MET A 242 -23.56 39.15 -17.59
N THR A 243 -22.39 39.61 -18.00
CA THR A 243 -21.11 38.99 -17.61
C THR A 243 -20.88 39.06 -16.10
N GLY A 244 -20.11 38.11 -15.58
CA GLY A 244 -19.72 37.99 -14.18
C GLY A 244 -18.71 36.87 -13.98
N ASP A 245 -18.44 36.52 -12.73
CA ASP A 245 -17.48 35.50 -12.34
C ASP A 245 -17.97 34.10 -12.69
N MET A 246 -17.02 33.21 -12.97
CA MET A 246 -17.32 31.82 -13.28
C MET A 246 -17.64 31.04 -12.01
N GLU A 247 -18.62 30.13 -12.13
CA GLU A 247 -18.80 29.08 -11.13
C GLU A 247 -17.49 28.26 -10.99
N PRO A 248 -17.05 27.97 -9.75
CA PRO A 248 -15.83 27.22 -9.53
C PRO A 248 -15.83 25.86 -10.23
N LYS A 249 -14.73 25.54 -10.92
CA LYS A 249 -14.51 24.19 -11.44
C LYS A 249 -13.88 23.34 -10.35
N THR A 250 -14.50 22.20 -10.06
CA THR A 250 -13.98 21.26 -9.07
C THR A 250 -13.66 19.89 -9.66
N PHE A 251 -12.71 19.20 -9.05
CA PHE A 251 -12.54 17.75 -9.20
C PHE A 251 -12.10 17.15 -7.86
N GLU A 252 -12.31 15.84 -7.71
CA GLU A 252 -11.93 15.09 -6.52
C GLU A 252 -10.86 14.06 -6.87
N LEU A 253 -9.80 13.99 -6.07
CA LEU A 253 -8.79 12.96 -6.16
C LEU A 253 -8.97 11.95 -5.03
N LYS A 254 -9.04 10.67 -5.39
CA LYS A 254 -9.18 9.56 -4.45
C LYS A 254 -7.85 8.84 -4.25
N ILE A 255 -7.40 8.80 -3.00
CA ILE A 255 -6.18 8.09 -2.58
C ILE A 255 -6.54 7.10 -1.47
N ILE A 256 -6.24 5.83 -1.70
CA ILE A 256 -6.47 4.73 -0.77
C ILE A 256 -5.13 4.39 -0.11
N VAL A 257 -5.08 4.52 1.21
CA VAL A 257 -3.90 4.17 2.01
C VAL A 257 -4.17 2.86 2.72
N LYS A 258 -3.26 1.89 2.60
CA LYS A 258 -3.30 0.62 3.34
C LYS A 258 -2.02 0.40 4.12
N GLU A 259 -2.11 -0.36 5.21
CA GLU A 259 -0.93 -0.96 5.82
C GLU A 259 -0.56 -2.23 5.04
N THR A 260 0.72 -2.55 5.04
CA THR A 260 1.23 -3.86 4.62
C THR A 260 1.87 -4.54 5.81
N GLU A 261 1.80 -5.86 5.84
CA GLU A 261 2.39 -6.65 6.92
C GLU A 261 2.97 -7.95 6.35
N ILE A 262 4.19 -8.28 6.76
CA ILE A 262 4.75 -9.61 6.55
C ILE A 262 4.96 -10.21 7.93
N LYS A 263 4.34 -11.35 8.15
CA LYS A 263 4.52 -12.16 9.34
C LYS A 263 5.32 -13.41 8.99
N ILE A 264 6.40 -13.63 9.71
CA ILE A 264 7.23 -14.82 9.60
C ILE A 264 6.97 -15.69 10.81
N ASN A 265 6.74 -16.98 10.58
CA ASN A 265 6.74 -18.01 11.61
C ASN A 265 7.91 -18.95 11.34
N LYS A 266 8.72 -19.18 12.36
CA LYS A 266 9.89 -20.03 12.29
C LYS A 266 9.57 -21.40 12.86
N LEU A 267 9.81 -22.45 12.08
CA LEU A 267 9.47 -23.83 12.41
C LEU A 267 10.67 -24.76 12.24
N ASP A 268 10.66 -25.86 13.00
CA ASP A 268 11.49 -27.03 12.78
C ASP A 268 10.97 -27.83 11.59
N LYS A 269 11.87 -28.28 10.72
CA LYS A 269 11.52 -28.93 9.45
C LYS A 269 10.93 -30.33 9.61
N ASP A 270 11.36 -31.08 10.63
CA ASP A 270 10.93 -32.47 10.82
C ASP A 270 9.59 -32.56 11.55
N THR A 271 9.40 -31.69 12.55
CA THR A 271 8.23 -31.69 13.41
C THR A 271 7.13 -30.73 12.95
N ASN A 272 7.46 -29.80 12.05
CA ASN A 272 6.57 -28.71 11.61
C ASN A 272 6.02 -27.91 12.82
N SER A 273 6.84 -27.77 13.86
CA SER A 273 6.51 -27.13 15.14
C SER A 273 7.48 -25.99 15.46
N ASN A 274 7.08 -25.08 16.33
CA ASN A 274 7.94 -24.07 16.93
C ASN A 274 8.40 -24.47 18.35
N GLU A 275 8.18 -25.72 18.76
CA GLU A 275 8.70 -26.24 20.02
C GLU A 275 10.21 -26.51 19.90
N ASN A 276 10.95 -26.08 20.91
CA ASN A 276 12.39 -26.35 20.99
C ASN A 276 12.65 -27.85 21.20
N LEU A 277 13.56 -28.40 20.40
CA LEU A 277 13.99 -29.80 20.50
C LEU A 277 15.29 -29.89 21.30
N GLY A 278 15.15 -30.14 22.60
CA GLY A 278 16.28 -30.20 23.52
C GLY A 278 16.89 -28.82 23.75
N LYS A 279 18.16 -28.64 23.35
CA LYS A 279 18.88 -27.36 23.45
C LYS A 279 18.84 -26.52 22.18
N ALA A 280 18.35 -27.08 21.07
CA ALA A 280 18.21 -26.34 19.84
C ALA A 280 17.13 -25.27 19.98
N LYS A 281 17.38 -24.11 19.37
CA LYS A 281 16.59 -22.89 19.50
C LYS A 281 16.35 -22.27 18.13
N LEU A 282 15.09 -22.04 17.81
CA LEU A 282 14.71 -21.36 16.56
C LEU A 282 14.85 -19.84 16.68
N GLU A 283 14.74 -19.29 17.90
CA GLU A 283 14.93 -17.87 18.17
C GLU A 283 16.38 -17.41 17.90
N GLY A 284 16.54 -16.14 17.55
CA GLY A 284 17.84 -15.56 17.21
C GLY A 284 18.34 -15.86 15.80
N ALA A 285 17.60 -16.66 15.01
CA ALA A 285 17.80 -16.76 13.57
C ALA A 285 17.63 -15.37 12.92
N ILE A 286 18.47 -15.07 11.92
CA ILE A 286 18.51 -13.77 11.26
C ILE A 286 18.28 -13.96 9.76
N TYR A 287 17.28 -13.25 9.24
CA TYR A 287 17.00 -13.16 7.82
C TYR A 287 17.32 -11.76 7.29
N GLN A 288 17.87 -11.70 6.08
CA GLN A 288 18.05 -10.46 5.33
C GLN A 288 16.93 -10.33 4.30
N LEU A 289 16.24 -9.18 4.34
CA LEU A 289 15.24 -8.79 3.34
C LEU A 289 15.91 -7.97 2.23
N TYR A 290 15.55 -8.25 0.99
CA TYR A 290 16.02 -7.56 -0.21
C TYR A 290 14.86 -7.07 -1.06
N ASP A 291 15.09 -5.98 -1.79
CA ASP A 291 14.19 -5.48 -2.82
C ASP A 291 14.29 -6.29 -4.12
N SER A 292 13.52 -5.90 -5.15
CA SER A 292 13.52 -6.55 -6.46
C SER A 292 14.86 -6.51 -7.19
N ASN A 293 15.77 -5.60 -6.80
CA ASN A 293 17.11 -5.44 -7.37
C ASN A 293 18.19 -6.14 -6.53
N MET A 294 17.79 -6.95 -5.54
CA MET A 294 18.69 -7.60 -4.57
C MET A 294 19.47 -6.59 -3.70
N THR A 295 18.94 -5.40 -3.49
CA THR A 295 19.48 -4.43 -2.53
C THR A 295 18.96 -4.74 -1.13
N GLU A 296 19.85 -4.76 -0.14
CA GLU A 296 19.49 -4.99 1.26
C GLU A 296 18.56 -3.89 1.80
N ILE A 297 17.44 -4.30 2.38
CA ILE A 297 16.48 -3.39 3.02
C ILE A 297 16.69 -3.37 4.54
N THR A 298 16.54 -4.53 5.18
CA THR A 298 16.66 -4.65 6.64
C THR A 298 16.83 -6.11 7.06
N LYS A 299 17.26 -6.31 8.30
CA LYS A 299 17.36 -7.63 8.94
C LYS A 299 16.13 -7.89 9.81
N LEU A 300 15.68 -9.13 9.79
CA LEU A 300 14.59 -9.66 10.60
C LEU A 300 15.18 -10.69 11.55
N ILE A 301 14.89 -10.55 12.84
CA ILE A 301 15.38 -11.45 13.88
C ILE A 301 14.17 -12.20 14.42
N ILE A 302 14.24 -13.53 14.42
CA ILE A 302 13.21 -14.37 15.02
C ILE A 302 13.26 -14.18 16.53
N ASP A 303 12.13 -13.76 17.12
CA ASP A 303 11.99 -13.52 18.54
C ASP A 303 11.70 -14.81 19.34
N GLU A 304 11.56 -14.68 20.66
CA GLU A 304 11.27 -15.78 21.58
C GLU A 304 9.88 -16.41 21.35
N THR A 305 9.00 -15.76 20.57
CA THR A 305 7.72 -16.34 20.14
C THR A 305 7.84 -17.09 18.82
N HIS A 306 9.05 -17.22 18.29
CA HIS A 306 9.40 -17.84 17.01
C HIS A 306 8.80 -17.08 15.82
N GLN A 307 8.60 -15.77 15.96
CA GLN A 307 8.02 -14.92 14.93
C GLN A 307 8.90 -13.71 14.63
N SER A 308 8.62 -13.08 13.49
CA SER A 308 9.10 -11.74 13.17
C SER A 308 8.07 -11.04 12.32
N THR A 309 7.91 -9.74 12.50
CA THR A 309 6.96 -8.94 11.72
C THR A 309 7.61 -7.70 11.15
N ILE A 310 7.27 -7.37 9.91
CA ILE A 310 7.61 -6.10 9.28
C ILE A 310 6.35 -5.47 8.69
N LYS A 311 6.24 -4.15 8.83
CA LYS A 311 5.07 -3.38 8.40
C LYS A 311 5.45 -2.27 7.44
N ASN A 312 4.47 -1.80 6.68
CA ASN A 312 4.54 -0.61 5.84
C ASN A 312 5.65 -0.66 4.77
N LEU A 313 5.97 -1.86 4.28
CA LEU A 313 6.76 -2.02 3.05
C LEU A 313 5.92 -1.64 1.83
N LYS A 314 6.54 -0.94 0.89
CA LYS A 314 5.90 -0.56 -0.38
C LYS A 314 5.42 -1.80 -1.15
N TYR A 315 4.43 -1.61 -2.01
CA TYR A 315 4.07 -2.67 -2.95
C TYR A 315 5.25 -3.02 -3.86
N GLY A 316 5.44 -4.30 -4.12
CA GLY A 316 6.55 -4.78 -4.91
C GLY A 316 6.98 -6.20 -4.53
N LYS A 317 7.94 -6.70 -5.31
CA LYS A 317 8.56 -8.01 -5.13
C LYS A 317 9.76 -7.91 -4.19
N TYR A 318 9.86 -8.87 -3.29
CA TYR A 318 10.89 -8.97 -2.27
C TYR A 318 11.49 -10.36 -2.21
N PHE A 319 12.70 -10.43 -1.66
CA PHE A 319 13.40 -11.68 -1.39
C PHE A 319 13.87 -11.72 0.06
N LEU A 320 13.78 -12.89 0.67
CA LEU A 320 14.21 -13.12 2.04
C LEU A 320 15.16 -14.30 2.07
N LYS A 321 16.32 -14.12 2.72
CA LYS A 321 17.35 -15.15 2.83
C LYS A 321 17.82 -15.26 4.27
N GLU A 322 17.95 -16.48 4.79
CA GLU A 322 18.58 -16.68 6.09
C GLU A 322 20.08 -16.41 5.99
N ILE A 323 20.62 -15.62 6.91
CA ILE A 323 22.04 -15.31 7.00
C ILE A 323 22.68 -15.89 8.26
N LYS A 324 21.87 -16.29 9.24
CA LYS A 324 22.29 -16.95 10.45
C LYS A 324 21.14 -17.82 10.96
N ALA A 325 21.38 -19.11 11.14
CA ALA A 325 20.43 -20.01 11.78
C ALA A 325 20.33 -19.77 13.30
N GLY A 326 19.25 -20.27 13.88
CA GLY A 326 19.14 -20.44 15.33
C GLY A 326 20.16 -21.45 15.87
N GLU A 327 20.39 -21.44 17.17
CA GLU A 327 21.37 -22.35 17.81
C GLU A 327 20.92 -23.81 17.66
N GLY A 328 21.84 -24.69 17.23
CA GLY A 328 21.54 -26.11 17.01
C GLY A 328 20.78 -26.43 15.70
N TYR A 329 20.59 -25.44 14.83
CA TYR A 329 19.96 -25.60 13.52
C TYR A 329 20.94 -25.34 12.36
N GLU A 330 20.76 -26.05 11.25
CA GLU A 330 21.51 -25.85 10.01
C GLU A 330 21.03 -24.57 9.29
N LEU A 331 21.92 -23.84 8.63
CA LEU A 331 21.55 -22.66 7.81
C LEU A 331 20.74 -23.07 6.57
N ASP A 332 19.55 -22.48 6.42
CA ASP A 332 18.76 -22.60 5.21
C ASP A 332 19.27 -21.66 4.11
N ASN A 333 19.76 -22.25 3.01
CA ASN A 333 20.29 -21.50 1.88
C ASN A 333 19.21 -21.07 0.87
N THR A 334 17.93 -21.39 1.13
CA THR A 334 16.81 -21.04 0.28
C THR A 334 16.58 -19.52 0.25
N ILE A 335 16.31 -18.99 -0.95
CA ILE A 335 15.86 -17.60 -1.12
C ILE A 335 14.34 -17.62 -1.33
N TYR A 336 13.62 -17.09 -0.37
CA TYR A 336 12.16 -17.00 -0.39
C TYR A 336 11.73 -15.73 -1.14
N SER A 337 10.93 -15.86 -2.20
CA SER A 337 10.38 -14.73 -2.94
C SER A 337 8.90 -14.53 -2.67
N PHE A 338 8.48 -13.28 -2.49
CA PHE A 338 7.08 -12.93 -2.31
C PHE A 338 6.79 -11.52 -2.85
N GLU A 339 5.52 -11.17 -3.00
CA GLU A 339 5.10 -9.89 -3.57
C GLU A 339 3.95 -9.28 -2.77
N LEU A 340 4.14 -8.03 -2.31
CA LEU A 340 3.10 -7.23 -1.68
C LEU A 340 2.35 -6.47 -2.77
N THR A 341 1.03 -6.70 -2.86
CA THR A 341 0.15 -6.00 -3.82
C THR A 341 -1.01 -5.33 -3.11
N LYS A 342 -1.78 -4.51 -3.84
CA LYS A 342 -2.98 -3.88 -3.28
C LYS A 342 -4.08 -4.90 -2.92
N GLU A 343 -4.10 -6.05 -3.62
CA GLU A 343 -4.98 -7.19 -3.36
C GLU A 343 -4.46 -8.07 -2.23
N ASN A 344 -3.14 -8.22 -2.13
CA ASN A 344 -2.47 -9.03 -1.11
C ASN A 344 -1.46 -8.17 -0.31
N PRO A 345 -1.95 -7.25 0.54
CA PRO A 345 -1.07 -6.36 1.30
C PRO A 345 -0.45 -7.05 2.52
N ASN A 346 -0.91 -8.26 2.87
CA ASN A 346 -0.43 -9.00 4.04
C ASN A 346 0.04 -10.38 3.60
N ILE A 347 1.19 -10.82 4.10
CA ILE A 347 1.80 -12.11 3.76
C ILE A 347 2.21 -12.82 5.04
N GLU A 348 1.90 -14.11 5.13
CA GLU A 348 2.38 -14.98 6.18
C GLU A 348 3.32 -16.02 5.57
N LEU A 349 4.53 -16.16 6.14
CA LEU A 349 5.57 -17.08 5.69
C LEU A 349 5.93 -18.05 6.81
N ASN A 350 5.88 -19.34 6.51
CA ASN A 350 6.44 -20.37 7.37
C ASN A 350 7.82 -20.75 6.84
N LEU A 351 8.86 -20.54 7.66
CA LEU A 351 10.26 -20.77 7.31
C LEU A 351 10.85 -21.89 8.16
N TYR A 352 11.56 -22.80 7.54
CA TYR A 352 11.95 -24.09 8.15
C TYR A 352 13.46 -24.22 8.27
N ASN A 353 13.95 -24.72 9.39
CA ASN A 353 15.34 -25.17 9.51
C ASN A 353 15.39 -26.62 9.94
N GLN A 354 16.44 -27.29 9.47
CA GLN A 354 16.77 -28.64 9.88
C GLN A 354 17.57 -28.58 11.18
N ILE A 355 17.16 -29.30 12.22
CA ILE A 355 17.98 -29.47 13.41
C ILE A 355 19.25 -30.24 13.06
N ILE A 356 20.38 -29.83 13.61
CA ILE A 356 21.67 -30.51 13.46
C ILE A 356 21.55 -31.91 14.08
N LYS A 357 22.01 -32.93 13.36
CA LYS A 357 22.04 -34.32 13.81
C LYS A 357 23.33 -35.00 13.36
N ALA A 358 23.86 -35.86 14.20
CA ALA A 358 25.04 -36.67 13.87
C ALA A 358 24.78 -38.16 14.11
N ASN A 359 25.42 -38.99 13.29
CA ASN A 359 25.48 -40.42 13.52
C ASN A 359 26.60 -40.73 14.51
N ILE A 360 26.32 -41.59 15.48
CA ILE A 360 27.26 -42.04 16.48
C ILE A 360 27.47 -43.53 16.29
N ILE A 361 28.72 -43.93 16.10
CA ILE A 361 29.13 -45.32 15.95
C ILE A 361 30.00 -45.70 17.14
N ILE A 362 29.57 -46.72 17.89
CA ILE A 362 30.32 -47.30 19.00
C ILE A 362 30.86 -48.65 18.57
N TYR A 363 32.18 -48.78 18.52
CA TYR A 363 32.88 -50.05 18.36
C TYR A 363 33.29 -50.56 19.72
N LYS A 364 32.66 -51.64 20.16
CA LYS A 364 32.94 -52.28 21.43
C LYS A 364 33.74 -53.56 21.26
N LYS A 365 34.86 -53.62 21.97
CA LYS A 365 35.74 -54.78 22.02
C LYS A 365 36.09 -55.15 23.46
N TYR A 366 36.59 -56.37 23.66
CA TYR A 366 37.21 -56.82 24.90
C TYR A 366 38.51 -57.58 24.61
N LEU A 367 39.41 -57.63 25.59
CA LEU A 367 40.71 -58.28 25.45
C LEU A 367 40.69 -59.73 25.97
N LEU A 368 40.76 -60.71 25.07
CA LEU A 368 40.87 -62.13 25.40
C LEU A 368 42.23 -62.65 24.93
N ASP A 369 43.07 -63.11 25.87
CA ASP A 369 44.40 -63.67 25.59
C ASP A 369 45.23 -62.75 24.65
N ASP A 370 45.32 -61.46 25.00
CA ASP A 370 45.97 -60.38 24.25
C ASP A 370 45.39 -60.08 22.85
N THR A 371 44.26 -60.70 22.50
CA THR A 371 43.55 -60.47 21.23
C THR A 371 42.27 -59.66 21.47
N GLN A 372 42.09 -58.58 20.71
CA GLN A 372 40.83 -57.82 20.75
C GLN A 372 39.73 -58.56 19.99
N LYS A 373 38.62 -58.84 20.67
CA LYS A 373 37.42 -59.45 20.08
C LYS A 373 36.24 -58.49 20.15
N PRO A 374 35.34 -58.48 19.14
CA PRO A 374 34.11 -57.71 19.22
C PRO A 374 33.25 -58.18 20.40
N GLU A 375 32.64 -57.23 21.10
CA GLU A 375 31.73 -57.52 22.22
C GLU A 375 30.28 -57.34 21.76
N GLU A 376 29.63 -58.45 21.45
CA GLU A 376 28.22 -58.51 21.03
C GLU A 376 27.27 -58.39 22.24
N ASN A 377 26.05 -57.89 22.01
CA ASN A 377 24.96 -57.83 22.99
C ASN A 377 25.26 -56.94 24.21
N ILE A 378 26.10 -55.92 24.01
CA ILE A 378 26.44 -54.92 25.02
C ILE A 378 25.53 -53.72 24.90
N SER A 379 24.84 -53.40 26.00
CA SER A 379 23.87 -52.32 26.07
C SER A 379 24.47 -51.05 26.66
N PHE A 380 24.18 -49.93 26.02
CA PHE A 380 24.51 -48.58 26.47
C PHE A 380 23.23 -47.77 26.65
N ASN A 381 23.11 -47.10 27.79
CA ASN A 381 22.09 -46.07 28.00
C ASN A 381 22.66 -44.71 27.64
N ILE A 382 21.87 -43.92 26.91
CA ILE A 382 22.19 -42.55 26.51
C ILE A 382 21.21 -41.63 27.21
N TYR A 383 21.74 -40.72 28.02
CA TYR A 383 21.00 -39.74 28.80
C TYR A 383 21.25 -38.33 28.25
N ASP A 384 20.26 -37.44 28.36
CA ASP A 384 20.48 -36.01 28.18
C ASP A 384 21.18 -35.37 29.39
N GLU A 385 21.47 -34.07 29.32
CA GLU A 385 22.10 -33.33 30.43
C GLU A 385 21.23 -33.25 31.71
N ASN A 386 19.94 -33.58 31.63
CA ASN A 386 19.03 -33.60 32.78
C ASN A 386 18.84 -35.03 33.33
N ASP A 387 19.70 -35.97 32.92
CA ASP A 387 19.65 -37.39 33.26
C ASP A 387 18.37 -38.12 32.79
N HIS A 388 17.65 -37.59 31.80
CA HIS A 388 16.55 -38.32 31.16
C HIS A 388 17.10 -39.33 30.16
N LEU A 389 16.63 -40.58 30.25
CA LEU A 389 17.00 -41.62 29.31
C LEU A 389 16.40 -41.32 27.92
N ILE A 390 17.27 -41.06 26.94
CA ILE A 390 16.89 -40.78 25.56
C ILE A 390 16.76 -42.09 24.77
N LYS A 391 17.73 -43.00 24.92
CA LYS A 391 17.74 -44.27 24.20
C LYS A 391 18.63 -45.30 24.89
N THR A 392 18.31 -46.58 24.70
CA THR A 392 19.22 -47.70 24.94
C THR A 392 19.60 -48.31 23.60
N ILE A 393 20.90 -48.51 23.38
CA ILE A 393 21.44 -49.15 22.17
C ILE A 393 22.23 -50.39 22.53
N THR A 394 22.27 -51.38 21.64
CA THR A 394 22.94 -52.66 21.87
C THR A 394 23.86 -53.00 20.70
N THR A 395 25.05 -53.54 20.98
CA THR A 395 26.02 -53.94 19.96
C THR A 395 25.59 -55.20 19.21
N ASN A 396 25.84 -55.22 17.90
CA ASN A 396 25.63 -56.38 17.03
C ASN A 396 26.78 -57.40 17.11
N GLU A 397 26.74 -58.46 16.30
CA GLU A 397 27.77 -59.53 16.22
C GLU A 397 29.19 -59.03 15.93
N LEU A 398 29.31 -57.86 15.30
CA LEU A 398 30.58 -57.20 15.01
C LEU A 398 31.04 -56.25 16.13
N GLY A 399 30.30 -56.20 17.24
CA GLY A 399 30.54 -55.30 18.36
C GLY A 399 30.18 -53.85 18.05
N ILE A 400 29.29 -53.58 17.09
CA ILE A 400 28.95 -52.23 16.63
C ILE A 400 27.55 -51.84 17.11
N ALA A 401 27.42 -50.64 17.69
CA ALA A 401 26.12 -50.02 17.97
C ALA A 401 26.07 -48.62 17.31
N GLU A 402 24.91 -48.29 16.71
CA GLU A 402 24.72 -47.03 15.98
C GLU A 402 23.50 -46.27 16.47
N VAL A 403 23.59 -44.94 16.50
CA VAL A 403 22.47 -44.06 16.87
C VAL A 403 22.63 -42.68 16.24
N THR A 404 21.53 -42.14 15.71
CA THR A 404 21.47 -40.73 15.36
C THR A 404 20.96 -39.92 16.56
N LEU A 405 21.71 -38.89 16.95
CA LEU A 405 21.35 -37.97 18.02
C LEU A 405 21.20 -36.55 17.44
N ASN A 406 20.28 -35.79 18.03
CA ASN A 406 20.10 -34.38 17.70
C ASN A 406 21.19 -33.52 18.36
N TYR A 407 21.27 -32.25 17.98
CA TYR A 407 22.11 -31.26 18.63
C TYR A 407 21.95 -31.28 20.16
N GLY A 408 23.08 -31.28 20.87
CA GLY A 408 23.10 -31.28 22.32
C GLY A 408 24.21 -32.13 22.90
N LYS A 409 24.19 -32.25 24.23
CA LYS A 409 25.17 -32.99 25.02
C LYS A 409 24.51 -34.18 25.69
N TYR A 410 25.19 -35.32 25.67
CA TYR A 410 24.68 -36.60 26.13
C TYR A 410 25.70 -37.31 27.02
N LYS A 411 25.20 -38.07 28.00
CA LYS A 411 25.98 -38.99 28.84
C LYS A 411 25.72 -40.42 28.42
N VAL A 412 26.77 -41.20 28.21
CA VAL A 412 26.68 -42.61 27.82
C VAL A 412 27.18 -43.50 28.96
N GLU A 413 26.36 -44.46 29.36
CA GLU A 413 26.65 -45.43 30.41
C GLU A 413 26.58 -46.86 29.86
N GLN A 414 27.65 -47.64 30.04
CA GLN A 414 27.63 -49.06 29.70
C GLN A 414 26.91 -49.85 30.81
N ILE A 415 25.87 -50.60 30.43
CA ILE A 415 25.00 -51.31 31.39
C ILE A 415 25.37 -52.77 31.53
N THR A 416 25.70 -53.43 30.41
CA THR A 416 26.06 -54.84 30.39
C THR A 416 27.50 -55.02 29.93
N THR A 417 28.13 -56.12 30.31
CA THR A 417 29.44 -56.54 29.79
C THR A 417 29.51 -58.06 29.77
N THR A 418 30.45 -58.60 29.02
CA THR A 418 30.75 -60.03 28.98
C THR A 418 31.16 -60.50 30.37
N THR A 419 30.64 -61.66 30.80
CA THR A 419 30.94 -62.24 32.12
C THR A 419 32.44 -62.29 32.40
N GLY A 420 32.86 -61.69 33.51
CA GLY A 420 34.27 -61.64 33.92
C GLY A 420 35.06 -60.46 33.36
N TYR A 421 34.42 -59.51 32.67
CA TYR A 421 34.98 -58.23 32.23
C TYR A 421 34.35 -57.08 33.02
N ASP A 422 35.09 -55.98 33.13
CA ASP A 422 34.59 -54.73 33.74
C ASP A 422 33.79 -53.90 32.73
N THR A 423 33.04 -52.88 33.16
CA THR A 423 32.43 -51.86 32.29
C THR A 423 33.40 -50.69 32.06
N ILE A 424 33.16 -49.88 31.02
CA ILE A 424 33.87 -48.60 30.89
C ILE A 424 33.30 -47.53 31.83
N GLU A 425 34.10 -46.51 32.14
CA GLU A 425 33.61 -45.29 32.76
C GLU A 425 32.61 -44.56 31.84
N THR A 426 31.65 -43.87 32.44
CA THR A 426 30.69 -43.03 31.71
C THR A 426 31.43 -41.94 30.96
N PHE A 427 31.00 -41.67 29.72
CA PHE A 427 31.62 -40.63 28.88
C PHE A 427 30.55 -39.73 28.24
N GLU A 428 30.99 -38.60 27.71
CA GLU A 428 30.13 -37.60 27.10
C GLU A 428 30.22 -37.62 25.57
N ILE A 429 29.09 -37.38 24.92
CA ILE A 429 28.97 -37.13 23.48
C ILE A 429 28.41 -35.72 23.30
N VAL A 430 29.04 -34.92 22.45
CA VAL A 430 28.60 -33.55 22.14
C VAL A 430 28.31 -33.46 20.65
N ILE A 431 27.08 -33.13 20.29
CA ILE A 431 26.63 -32.95 18.91
C ILE A 431 26.55 -31.45 18.61
N GLU A 432 27.55 -30.92 17.90
CA GLU A 432 27.63 -29.51 17.50
C GLU A 432 27.50 -29.31 15.99
N ASN A 433 27.71 -30.37 15.20
CA ASN A 433 27.65 -30.38 13.75
C ASN A 433 27.10 -31.74 13.25
N ASN A 434 26.99 -31.90 11.94
CA ASN A 434 26.49 -33.14 11.32
C ASN A 434 27.57 -34.20 11.08
N GLU A 435 28.77 -34.02 11.62
CA GLU A 435 29.87 -34.98 11.42
C GLU A 435 29.63 -36.24 12.22
N GLU A 436 29.83 -37.39 11.58
CA GLU A 436 29.77 -38.69 12.25
C GLU A 436 30.88 -38.80 13.30
N GLN A 437 30.53 -39.30 14.49
CA GLN A 437 31.49 -39.53 15.56
C GLN A 437 31.64 -41.02 15.85
N THR A 438 32.89 -41.45 16.00
CA THR A 438 33.23 -42.85 16.25
C THR A 438 33.93 -43.01 17.60
N PHE A 439 33.42 -43.93 18.43
CA PHE A 439 33.98 -44.25 19.73
C PHE A 439 34.48 -45.70 19.75
N ASN A 440 35.77 -45.89 20.03
CA ASN A 440 36.39 -47.22 20.15
C ASN A 440 36.60 -47.55 21.63
N LEU A 441 35.83 -48.51 22.13
CA LEU A 441 35.76 -48.84 23.56
C LEU A 441 36.31 -50.26 23.80
N LEU A 442 37.16 -50.42 24.81
CA LEU A 442 37.85 -51.68 25.11
C LEU A 442 37.71 -52.07 26.59
N ASN A 443 37.14 -53.24 26.88
CA ASN A 443 37.08 -53.78 28.24
C ASN A 443 38.22 -54.75 28.53
N HIS A 444 38.60 -54.81 29.81
CA HIS A 444 39.61 -55.71 30.33
C HIS A 444 38.97 -56.73 31.29
N LYS A 445 39.58 -57.92 31.36
CA LYS A 445 39.14 -58.96 32.28
C LYS A 445 39.33 -58.48 33.73
N ILE A 446 38.33 -58.73 34.57
CA ILE A 446 38.39 -58.40 36.00
C ILE A 446 39.58 -59.15 36.62
N LYS A 447 40.50 -58.40 37.23
CA LYS A 447 41.63 -58.99 37.96
C LYS A 447 41.09 -59.65 39.23
N VAL A 448 41.08 -60.99 39.26
CA VAL A 448 40.81 -61.71 40.51
C VAL A 448 41.97 -61.48 41.48
N PRO A 449 41.72 -61.08 42.74
CA PRO A 449 42.78 -60.98 43.73
C PRO A 449 43.39 -62.36 43.96
N TYR A 450 44.72 -62.43 44.09
CA TYR A 450 45.42 -63.65 44.48
C TYR A 450 44.95 -64.08 45.88
N THR A 451 43.97 -64.98 45.96
CA THR A 451 43.68 -65.72 47.20
C THR A 451 44.70 -66.83 47.30
N SER A 452 45.85 -66.54 47.91
CA SER A 452 46.80 -67.57 48.32
C SER A 452 46.07 -68.59 49.20
N SER A 453 46.03 -69.82 48.73
CA SER A 453 45.53 -71.01 49.41
C SER A 453 45.90 -71.02 50.91
N TYR A 454 44.90 -70.90 51.80
CA TYR A 454 44.99 -71.43 53.16
C TYR A 454 44.24 -72.77 53.21
N LYS A 455 44.73 -73.75 52.44
CA LYS A 455 44.43 -75.15 52.68
C LYS A 455 45.29 -75.60 53.87
N GLN A 456 45.00 -75.09 55.07
CA GLN A 456 45.47 -75.75 56.29
C GLN A 456 44.74 -77.10 56.31
N SER A 457 45.48 -78.16 56.02
CA SER A 457 44.89 -79.47 55.81
C SER A 457 44.16 -79.91 57.08
N LEU A 458 42.90 -80.33 56.92
CA LEU A 458 42.17 -81.11 57.92
C LEU A 458 43.00 -82.34 58.37
N ILE A 459 43.90 -82.80 57.50
CA ILE A 459 44.87 -83.88 57.71
C ILE A 459 45.89 -83.53 58.82
N MET A 460 46.36 -82.29 58.94
CA MET A 460 47.27 -81.87 60.03
C MET A 460 46.57 -81.78 61.39
N LYS A 461 45.25 -81.48 61.43
CA LYS A 461 44.46 -81.51 62.67
C LYS A 461 44.15 -82.93 63.15
N ILE A 462 44.02 -83.90 62.25
CA ILE A 462 43.82 -85.32 62.61
C ILE A 462 45.14 -85.95 63.10
N LEU A 463 46.29 -85.58 62.53
CA LEU A 463 47.60 -86.03 62.99
C LEU A 463 48.00 -85.49 64.37
N SER A 464 47.56 -84.29 64.76
CA SER A 464 47.79 -83.77 66.13
C SER A 464 46.91 -84.41 67.20
N ILE A 465 45.76 -85.01 66.84
CA ILE A 465 44.86 -85.68 67.80
C ILE A 465 45.28 -87.15 68.01
N LEU A 466 45.90 -87.80 67.03
CA LEU A 466 46.47 -89.15 67.20
C LEU A 466 47.85 -89.17 67.88
N LEU A 467 48.63 -88.09 67.86
CA LEU A 467 49.92 -88.02 68.57
C LEU A 467 49.80 -87.74 70.09
N LEU A 468 48.62 -87.32 70.56
CA LEU A 468 48.34 -87.07 71.98
C LEU A 468 47.78 -88.28 72.74
N TYR A 469 47.52 -89.42 72.07
CA TYR A 469 47.08 -90.66 72.73
C TYR A 469 48.17 -91.74 72.85
N ILE A 470 49.41 -91.47 72.40
CA ILE A 470 50.56 -92.39 72.54
C ILE A 470 51.59 -91.88 73.58
N ILE A 471 51.30 -90.76 74.26
CA ILE A 471 52.11 -90.26 75.40
C ILE A 471 51.19 -90.00 76.60
N ASN A 472 50.71 -91.08 77.21
CA ASN A 472 50.15 -91.28 78.57
C ASN A 472 49.38 -92.62 78.48
N VAL A 473 49.93 -93.75 78.95
CA VAL A 473 49.72 -94.31 80.31
C VAL A 473 48.27 -94.17 80.78
#